data_AF-A0A8H7TV51-F1
#
_entry.id   AF-A0A8H7TV51-F1
#
_cell.length_a   1.000
_cell.length_b   1.000
_cell.length_c   1.000
_cell.angle_alpha   90.00
_cell.angle_beta   90.00
_cell.angle_gamma   90.00
#
_symmetry.space_group_name_H-M   'P 1'
#
loop_
_entity.id
_entity.type
_entity.pdbx_description
1 polymer ?
#
loop_
_entity_poly.entity_id
_entity_poly.type
_entity_poly.pdbx_seq_one_letter_code
_entity_poly.pdbx_strand_id
1 'polypeptide(L)'
;MSSKDSIPAADGEKGIKAQPVTTGEVHDGNITTSFDQEPWATRAGLSLDSFKCKVYGHGIVELDRPMKTRHLHMIAIGGSIGAGFFVGSGGALSKGGPGSVLIDFLIIGVMMFNTVYALGELAIMYPVSGGFYTYSTRFIDPSWGFAMGWNYVFQWAIVVPLELTVCAITIGYWDSETSIGVWIAVFLVIIIIVSVFGGIGYAEEEFWSSILKLSATVIFMIISFVLVLGGGPKGGRYDEYWGSPLLV
;
A
#
# COMPACT_ATOMS: atom_id res chain seq x y z
N MET A 1 -47.53 -14.95 -44.58
CA MET A 1 -46.12 -14.70 -44.95
C MET A 1 -45.45 -14.12 -43.72
N SER A 2 -44.78 -14.93 -42.89
CA SER A 2 -43.37 -15.39 -43.02
C SER A 2 -42.43 -14.19 -42.95
N SER A 3 -41.43 -14.06 -42.06
CA SER A 3 -40.52 -15.02 -41.42
C SER A 3 -39.93 -14.29 -40.19
N LYS A 4 -39.97 -14.81 -38.95
CA LYS A 4 -38.91 -15.57 -38.28
C LYS A 4 -37.52 -15.47 -38.93
N ASP A 5 -36.63 -14.69 -38.31
CA ASP A 5 -35.18 -14.93 -38.32
C ASP A 5 -34.77 -15.36 -36.92
N SER A 6 -34.58 -16.65 -36.78
CA SER A 6 -34.06 -17.35 -35.60
C SER A 6 -32.54 -17.46 -35.70
N ILE A 7 -31.82 -16.89 -34.73
CA ILE A 7 -30.41 -17.21 -34.49
C ILE A 7 -30.37 -18.51 -33.65
N PRO A 8 -29.58 -19.52 -34.04
CA PRO A 8 -29.69 -20.86 -33.47
C PRO A 8 -29.11 -20.93 -32.05
N ALA A 9 -29.83 -21.65 -31.19
CA ALA A 9 -29.36 -22.09 -29.89
C ALA A 9 -28.24 -23.12 -30.09
N ALA A 10 -27.05 -22.80 -29.61
CA ALA A 10 -26.03 -23.81 -29.31
C ALA A 10 -26.42 -24.45 -27.98
N ASP A 11 -27.01 -25.63 -28.09
CA ASP A 11 -27.35 -26.51 -26.98
C ASP A 11 -26.09 -27.22 -26.47
N GLY A 12 -25.97 -27.33 -25.14
CA GLY A 12 -25.12 -28.33 -24.51
C GLY A 12 -23.85 -27.84 -23.80
N GLU A 13 -23.98 -27.30 -22.58
CA GLU A 13 -23.14 -27.76 -21.47
C GLU A 13 -23.85 -27.61 -20.10
N LYS A 14 -24.11 -28.79 -19.53
CA LYS A 14 -24.57 -29.16 -18.19
C LYS A 14 -24.51 -28.08 -17.08
N GLY A 15 -25.70 -27.63 -16.68
CA GLY A 15 -26.18 -27.85 -15.31
C GLY A 15 -25.63 -26.98 -14.16
N ILE A 16 -25.94 -25.68 -14.18
CA ILE A 16 -26.27 -24.94 -12.94
C ILE A 16 -27.64 -24.31 -13.17
N LYS A 17 -28.67 -24.83 -12.50
CA LYS A 17 -30.00 -24.19 -12.50
C LYS A 17 -29.87 -22.88 -11.73
N ALA A 18 -29.69 -21.78 -12.45
CA ALA A 18 -29.95 -20.45 -11.92
C ALA A 18 -31.41 -20.43 -11.45
N GLN A 19 -31.63 -20.31 -10.14
CA GLN A 19 -32.97 -20.03 -9.62
C GLN A 19 -33.44 -18.71 -10.24
N PRO A 20 -34.71 -18.60 -10.64
CA PRO A 20 -35.24 -17.34 -11.14
C PRO A 20 -35.17 -16.36 -9.98
N VAL A 21 -34.37 -15.30 -10.15
CA VAL A 21 -34.37 -14.16 -9.24
C VAL A 21 -35.79 -13.63 -9.26
N THR A 22 -36.50 -13.82 -8.15
CA THR A 22 -37.79 -13.20 -7.95
C THR A 22 -37.51 -11.71 -7.91
N THR A 23 -38.15 -10.96 -8.81
CA THR A 23 -38.12 -9.49 -8.86
C THR A 23 -38.68 -8.93 -7.55
N GLY A 24 -37.87 -8.94 -6.51
CA GLY A 24 -38.10 -8.25 -5.25
C GLY A 24 -37.52 -6.86 -5.38
N GLU A 25 -38.41 -5.90 -5.62
CA GLU A 25 -38.30 -4.49 -5.28
C GLU A 25 -36.94 -3.82 -5.59
N VAL A 26 -36.79 -3.45 -6.86
CA VAL A 26 -35.90 -2.35 -7.25
C VAL A 26 -36.51 -1.06 -6.66
N HIS A 27 -36.10 -0.70 -5.45
CA HIS A 27 -36.31 0.64 -4.92
C HIS A 27 -35.24 1.58 -5.49
N ASP A 28 -35.72 2.62 -6.18
CA ASP A 28 -35.04 3.83 -6.65
C ASP A 28 -33.52 3.95 -6.40
N GLY A 29 -32.75 3.95 -7.50
CA GLY A 29 -31.71 4.95 -7.71
C GLY A 29 -30.40 4.90 -6.90
N ASN A 30 -30.11 3.85 -6.12
CA ASN A 30 -28.81 3.72 -5.43
C ASN A 30 -28.23 2.31 -5.54
N ILE A 31 -27.25 2.13 -6.44
CA ILE A 31 -26.43 0.90 -6.54
C ILE A 31 -25.31 0.87 -5.46
N THR A 32 -25.31 1.81 -4.51
CA THR A 32 -24.18 2.07 -3.61
C THR A 32 -24.18 1.33 -2.26
N THR A 33 -25.09 0.38 -1.99
CA THR A 33 -25.28 -0.11 -0.60
C THR A 33 -25.30 -1.62 -0.40
N SER A 34 -24.74 -2.43 -1.30
CA SER A 34 -24.56 -3.88 -1.03
C SER A 34 -23.43 -4.16 -0.02
N PHE A 35 -22.27 -3.49 -0.16
CA PHE A 35 -21.08 -3.80 0.64
C PHE A 35 -21.12 -3.26 2.08
N ASP A 36 -21.78 -2.13 2.31
CA ASP A 36 -21.87 -1.53 3.65
C ASP A 36 -22.90 -2.23 4.55
N GLN A 37 -23.81 -3.02 3.99
CA GLN A 37 -24.85 -3.76 4.73
C GLN A 37 -24.40 -5.14 5.22
N GLU A 38 -23.25 -5.66 4.78
CA GLU A 38 -22.76 -6.95 5.23
C GLU A 38 -22.16 -6.91 6.65
N PRO A 39 -22.28 -8.01 7.43
CA PRO A 39 -21.65 -8.12 8.73
C PRO A 39 -20.15 -7.84 8.65
N TRP A 40 -19.60 -7.15 9.66
CA TRP A 40 -18.17 -6.79 9.70
C TRP A 40 -17.26 -8.01 9.51
N ALA A 41 -17.66 -9.20 10.01
CA ALA A 41 -16.92 -10.45 9.85
C ALA A 41 -16.90 -10.94 8.40
N THR A 42 -17.98 -10.75 7.64
CA THR A 42 -18.04 -11.07 6.21
C THR A 42 -17.20 -10.10 5.39
N ARG A 43 -17.19 -8.83 5.79
CA ARG A 43 -16.34 -7.80 5.18
C ARG A 43 -14.85 -8.05 5.49
N ALA A 44 -14.53 -8.43 6.72
CA ALA A 44 -13.16 -8.72 7.17
C ALA A 44 -12.58 -10.05 6.64
N GLY A 45 -13.35 -10.83 5.86
CA GLY A 45 -12.90 -12.13 5.36
C GLY A 45 -12.90 -13.24 6.42
N LEU A 46 -13.55 -13.02 7.56
CA LEU A 46 -13.62 -13.94 8.70
C LEU A 46 -14.80 -14.92 8.63
N SER A 47 -15.70 -14.75 7.65
CA SER A 47 -16.84 -15.64 7.45
C SER A 47 -16.65 -16.51 6.21
N LEU A 48 -17.20 -17.73 6.22
CA LEU A 48 -17.19 -18.61 5.04
C LEU A 48 -17.96 -18.01 3.84
N ASP A 49 -18.87 -17.07 4.10
CA ASP A 49 -19.60 -16.34 3.06
C ASP A 49 -18.72 -15.34 2.30
N SER A 50 -17.57 -14.94 2.88
CA SER A 50 -16.59 -14.06 2.24
C SER A 50 -15.87 -14.72 1.06
N PHE A 51 -15.81 -16.05 1.03
CA PHE A 51 -15.17 -16.83 -0.04
C PHE A 51 -16.13 -17.18 -1.18
N LYS A 52 -17.41 -16.81 -1.08
CA LYS A 52 -18.38 -17.03 -2.16
C LYS A 52 -18.16 -16.02 -3.27
N CYS A 53 -18.21 -16.48 -4.52
CA CYS A 53 -18.15 -15.60 -5.68
C CYS A 53 -19.37 -14.67 -5.67
N LYS A 54 -19.14 -13.37 -5.47
CA LYS A 54 -20.17 -12.35 -5.57
C LYS A 54 -20.41 -12.05 -7.06
N VAL A 55 -21.64 -12.30 -7.52
CA VAL A 55 -22.07 -12.01 -8.89
C VAL A 55 -22.48 -10.55 -8.94
N TYR A 56 -21.59 -9.69 -9.42
CA TYR A 56 -21.94 -8.32 -9.81
C TYR A 56 -22.64 -8.37 -11.17
N GLY A 57 -23.66 -7.53 -11.37
CA GLY A 57 -24.55 -7.57 -12.54
C GLY A 57 -23.81 -7.50 -13.89
N HIS A 58 -24.53 -7.78 -14.98
CA HIS A 58 -23.95 -7.85 -16.32
C HIS A 58 -23.65 -6.45 -16.89
N GLY A 59 -22.58 -5.82 -16.40
CA GLY A 59 -22.03 -4.55 -16.84
C GLY A 59 -20.56 -4.44 -16.42
N ILE A 60 -19.71 -3.93 -17.33
CA ILE A 60 -18.27 -3.66 -17.19
C ILE A 60 -17.68 -3.91 -15.79
N VAL A 61 -17.21 -5.14 -15.55
CA VAL A 61 -16.35 -5.61 -14.44
C VAL A 61 -16.38 -4.69 -13.21
N GLU A 62 -17.47 -4.75 -12.45
CA GLU A 62 -17.55 -4.03 -11.18
C GLU A 62 -16.68 -4.77 -10.17
N LEU A 63 -15.45 -4.27 -9.99
CA LEU A 63 -14.49 -4.81 -9.04
C LEU A 63 -15.00 -4.52 -7.62
N ASP A 64 -15.00 -5.56 -6.79
CA ASP A 64 -15.27 -5.37 -5.37
C ASP A 64 -14.22 -4.40 -4.80
N ARG A 65 -14.67 -3.26 -4.26
CA ARG A 65 -13.81 -2.25 -3.65
C ARG A 65 -13.97 -2.31 -2.15
N PRO A 66 -13.33 -3.26 -1.46
CA PRO A 66 -13.49 -3.41 -0.01
C PRO A 66 -12.89 -2.24 0.79
N MET A 67 -11.99 -1.47 0.18
CA MET A 67 -11.22 -0.42 0.84
C MET A 67 -11.77 0.98 0.54
N LYS A 68 -12.11 1.71 1.60
CA LYS A 68 -12.52 3.13 1.53
C LYS A 68 -11.34 4.01 1.12
N THR A 69 -11.62 5.17 0.52
CA THR A 69 -10.62 6.16 0.09
C THR A 69 -9.64 6.55 1.21
N ARG A 70 -10.11 6.60 2.47
CA ARG A 70 -9.24 6.87 3.64
C ARG A 70 -8.11 5.84 3.78
N HIS A 71 -8.39 4.56 3.52
CA HIS A 71 -7.39 3.50 3.63
C HIS A 71 -6.38 3.63 2.50
N LEU A 72 -6.85 3.90 1.27
CA LEU A 72 -5.94 4.11 0.14
C LEU A 72 -4.99 5.30 0.36
N HIS A 73 -5.49 6.43 0.83
CA HIS A 73 -4.64 7.59 1.13
C HIS A 73 -3.63 7.28 2.24
N MET A 74 -4.06 6.61 3.30
CA MET A 74 -3.15 6.27 4.40
C MET A 74 -2.12 5.22 3.99
N ILE A 75 -2.47 4.26 3.14
CA ILE A 75 -1.51 3.28 2.59
C ILE A 75 -0.49 3.98 1.70
N ALA A 76 -0.90 4.95 0.89
CA ALA A 76 0.03 5.71 0.07
C ALA A 76 1.02 6.50 0.94
N ILE A 77 0.54 7.16 2.00
CA ILE A 77 1.37 7.93 2.92
C ILE A 77 2.26 7.01 3.76
N GLY A 78 1.69 6.01 4.44
CA GLY A 78 2.41 5.10 5.31
C GLY A 78 3.37 4.17 4.56
N GLY A 79 3.00 3.76 3.34
CA GLY A 79 3.88 3.00 2.46
C GLY A 79 5.07 3.82 1.95
N SER A 80 4.93 5.15 1.83
CA SER A 80 6.05 6.04 1.51
C SER A 80 7.02 6.23 2.70
N ILE A 81 6.50 6.12 3.93
CA ILE A 81 7.27 6.24 5.17
C ILE A 81 7.70 4.84 5.64
N GLY A 82 8.75 4.31 5.00
CA GLY A 82 9.31 3.00 5.31
C GLY A 82 10.34 3.03 6.45
N ALA A 83 10.68 1.85 7.00
CA ALA A 83 11.76 1.75 8.00
C ALA A 83 13.12 2.18 7.43
N GLY A 84 13.30 2.04 6.11
CA GLY A 84 14.46 2.56 5.38
C GLY A 84 14.68 4.07 5.55
N PHE A 85 13.62 4.86 5.77
CA PHE A 85 13.77 6.29 6.03
C PHE A 85 14.39 6.57 7.42
N PHE A 86 14.07 5.78 8.44
CA PHE A 86 14.63 5.99 9.78
C PHE A 86 16.01 5.34 9.94
N VAL A 87 16.16 4.11 9.44
CA VAL A 87 17.38 3.31 9.65
C VAL A 87 18.41 3.57 8.57
N GLY A 88 17.99 3.74 7.31
CA GLY A 88 18.90 3.98 6.18
C GLY A 88 19.43 5.41 6.11
N SER A 89 18.55 6.41 6.33
CA SER A 89 18.93 7.81 6.21
C SER A 89 19.99 8.25 7.23
N GLY A 90 19.97 7.69 8.45
CA GLY A 90 21.00 7.97 9.45
C GLY A 90 22.39 7.53 8.98
N GLY A 91 22.49 6.35 8.36
CA GLY A 91 23.74 5.86 7.78
C GLY A 91 24.20 6.68 6.58
N ALA A 92 23.28 7.07 5.70
CA ALA A 92 23.57 7.93 4.55
C ALA A 92 24.06 9.31 5.01
N LEU A 93 23.39 9.91 6.00
CA LEU A 93 23.76 11.20 6.58
C LEU A 93 25.13 11.16 7.26
N SER A 94 25.41 10.10 8.03
CA SER A 94 26.70 9.94 8.71
C SER A 94 27.87 9.76 7.75
N LYS A 95 27.65 9.13 6.59
CA LYS A 95 28.72 8.85 5.61
C LYS A 95 28.89 9.94 4.56
N GLY A 96 27.79 10.46 4.03
CA GLY A 96 27.79 11.43 2.93
C GLY A 96 27.68 12.89 3.39
N GLY A 97 27.29 13.15 4.63
CA GLY A 97 26.98 14.50 5.12
C GLY A 97 25.63 15.04 4.63
N PRO A 98 25.16 16.17 5.17
CA PRO A 98 23.81 16.67 4.93
C PRO A 98 23.56 17.17 3.49
N GLY A 99 24.59 17.70 2.84
CA GLY A 99 24.47 18.23 1.47
C GLY A 99 24.25 17.16 0.41
N SER A 100 24.96 16.03 0.50
CA SER A 100 24.79 14.92 -0.44
C SER A 100 23.43 14.26 -0.32
N VAL A 101 22.97 14.02 0.91
CA VAL A 101 21.65 13.44 1.18
C VAL A 101 20.54 14.32 0.61
N LEU A 102 20.61 15.65 0.76
CA LEU A 102 19.62 16.57 0.20
C LEU A 102 19.58 16.50 -1.33
N ILE A 103 20.75 16.52 -1.98
CA ILE A 103 20.86 16.42 -3.43
C ILE A 103 20.29 15.09 -3.92
N ASP A 104 20.62 13.98 -3.27
CA ASP A 104 20.12 12.64 -3.62
C ASP A 104 18.59 12.58 -3.51
N PHE A 105 18.01 13.07 -2.42
CA PHE A 105 16.56 13.13 -2.27
C PHE A 105 15.89 14.01 -3.34
N LEU A 106 16.53 15.11 -3.76
CA LEU A 106 15.99 15.99 -4.79
C LEU A 106 16.00 15.30 -6.18
N ILE A 107 17.10 14.64 -6.54
CA ILE A 107 17.22 13.92 -7.81
C ILE A 107 16.19 12.79 -7.89
N ILE A 108 16.13 11.94 -6.86
CA ILE A 108 15.17 10.83 -6.81
C ILE A 108 13.73 11.35 -6.77
N GLY A 109 13.47 12.43 -6.04
CA GLY A 109 12.16 13.07 -5.98
C GLY A 109 11.66 13.55 -7.35
N VAL A 110 12.52 14.22 -8.13
CA VAL A 110 12.17 14.68 -9.49
C VAL A 110 11.94 13.49 -10.43
N MET A 111 12.77 12.45 -10.36
CA MET A 111 12.58 11.24 -11.18
C MET A 111 11.24 10.55 -10.86
N MET A 112 10.95 10.33 -9.57
CA MET A 112 9.70 9.69 -9.13
C MET A 112 8.47 10.52 -9.46
N PHE A 113 8.54 11.85 -9.30
CA PHE A 113 7.45 12.74 -9.67
C PHE A 113 7.05 12.57 -11.14
N ASN A 114 8.01 12.58 -12.05
CA ASN A 114 7.75 12.39 -13.49
C ASN A 114 7.14 11.02 -13.77
N THR A 115 7.65 9.96 -13.14
CA THR A 115 7.12 8.59 -13.32
C THR A 115 5.68 8.48 -12.83
N VAL A 116 5.39 8.91 -11.59
CA VAL A 116 4.05 8.81 -11.00
C VAL A 116 3.05 9.68 -11.75
N TYR A 117 3.46 10.87 -12.21
CA TYR A 117 2.61 11.76 -13.00
C TYR A 117 2.21 11.12 -14.33
N ALA A 118 3.17 10.54 -15.07
CA ALA A 118 2.89 9.83 -16.32
C ALA A 118 2.00 8.59 -16.09
N LEU A 119 2.21 7.84 -15.01
CA LEU A 119 1.34 6.72 -14.64
C LEU A 119 -0.07 7.19 -14.27
N GLY A 120 -0.22 8.34 -13.63
CA GLY A 120 -1.51 8.93 -13.27
C GLY A 120 -2.37 9.28 -14.49
N GLU A 121 -1.77 9.90 -15.50
CA GLU A 121 -2.44 10.20 -16.79
C GLU A 121 -2.92 8.91 -17.48
N LEU A 122 -2.07 7.87 -17.50
CA LEU A 122 -2.42 6.56 -18.05
C LEU A 122 -3.55 5.87 -17.27
N ALA A 123 -3.58 6.02 -15.94
CA ALA A 123 -4.61 5.44 -15.09
C ALA A 123 -5.99 6.08 -15.31
N ILE A 124 -6.03 7.39 -15.57
CA ILE A 124 -7.28 8.11 -15.89
C ILE A 124 -7.76 7.77 -17.30
N MET A 125 -6.84 7.71 -18.27
CA MET A 125 -7.19 7.44 -19.67
C MET A 125 -7.61 5.98 -19.91
N TYR A 126 -7.00 5.04 -19.19
CA TYR A 126 -7.26 3.60 -19.32
C TYR A 126 -7.52 2.98 -17.93
N PRO A 127 -8.78 3.04 -17.43
CA PRO A 127 -9.15 2.40 -16.18
C PRO A 127 -9.26 0.88 -16.38
N VAL A 128 -8.12 0.21 -16.39
CA VAL A 128 -8.04 -1.25 -16.43
C VAL A 128 -7.88 -1.79 -15.01
N SER A 129 -8.61 -2.86 -14.70
CA SER A 129 -8.41 -3.61 -13.46
C SER A 129 -7.11 -4.40 -13.58
N GLY A 130 -6.02 -3.86 -13.04
CA GLY A 130 -4.69 -4.46 -13.11
C GLY A 130 -3.60 -3.58 -12.49
N GLY A 131 -2.44 -4.16 -12.17
CA GLY A 131 -1.29 -3.41 -11.64
C GLY A 131 -0.57 -2.60 -12.73
N PHE A 132 0.41 -1.78 -12.32
CA PHE A 132 1.17 -0.90 -13.23
C PHE A 132 1.83 -1.66 -14.41
N TYR A 133 2.21 -2.92 -14.22
CA TYR A 133 2.77 -3.76 -15.28
C TYR A 133 1.80 -3.99 -16.45
N THR A 134 0.48 -3.91 -16.22
CA THR A 134 -0.55 -4.04 -17.25
C THR A 134 -0.43 -2.94 -18.31
N TYR A 135 -0.13 -1.70 -17.89
CA TYR A 135 0.11 -0.60 -18.80
C TYR A 135 1.34 -0.85 -19.66
N SER A 136 2.38 -1.42 -19.08
CA SER A 136 3.63 -1.69 -19.79
C SER A 136 3.53 -2.87 -20.77
N THR A 137 2.77 -3.92 -20.42
CA THR A 137 2.42 -4.99 -21.36
C THR A 137 1.66 -4.43 -22.57
N ARG A 138 0.81 -3.41 -22.34
CA ARG A 138 -0.04 -2.80 -23.38
C ARG A 138 0.69 -1.81 -24.28
N PHE A 139 1.60 -0.98 -23.72
CA PHE A 139 2.24 0.12 -24.45
C PHE A 139 3.69 -0.12 -24.84
N ILE A 140 4.39 -1.08 -24.22
CA ILE A 140 5.79 -1.38 -24.52
C ILE A 140 5.88 -2.70 -25.28
N ASP A 141 5.80 -3.81 -24.57
CA ASP A 141 5.86 -5.15 -25.14
C ASP A 141 5.41 -6.18 -24.08
N PRO A 142 4.77 -7.30 -24.47
CA PRO A 142 4.41 -8.36 -23.54
C PRO A 142 5.60 -8.95 -22.75
N SER A 143 6.78 -9.05 -23.36
CA SER A 143 7.99 -9.54 -22.68
C SER A 143 8.50 -8.58 -21.61
N TRP A 144 8.38 -7.27 -21.86
CA TRP A 144 8.71 -6.23 -20.88
C TRP A 144 7.76 -6.27 -19.68
N GLY A 145 6.46 -6.42 -19.95
CA GLY A 145 5.44 -6.61 -18.92
C GLY A 145 5.70 -7.83 -18.04
N PHE A 146 6.09 -8.96 -18.66
CA PHE A 146 6.49 -10.17 -17.93
C PHE A 146 7.72 -9.95 -17.05
N ALA A 147 8.77 -9.31 -17.59
CA ALA A 147 9.99 -9.02 -16.83
C ALA A 147 9.72 -8.12 -15.61
N MET A 148 8.87 -7.09 -15.78
CA MET A 148 8.48 -6.23 -14.65
C MET A 148 7.61 -6.95 -13.62
N GLY A 149 6.73 -7.85 -14.05
CA GLY A 149 5.98 -8.71 -13.14
C GLY A 149 6.91 -9.51 -12.21
N TRP A 150 7.92 -10.16 -12.78
CA TRP A 150 8.93 -10.89 -11.99
C TRP A 150 9.80 -9.98 -11.12
N ASN A 151 10.21 -8.82 -11.64
CA ASN A 151 10.95 -7.84 -10.85
C ASN A 151 10.14 -7.42 -9.61
N TYR A 152 8.85 -7.19 -9.78
CA TYR A 152 7.95 -6.85 -8.68
C TYR A 152 7.82 -7.99 -7.65
N VAL A 153 7.75 -9.25 -8.10
CA VAL A 153 7.77 -10.40 -7.18
C VAL A 153 9.08 -10.44 -6.39
N PHE A 154 10.23 -10.30 -7.06
CA PHE A 154 11.53 -10.30 -6.38
C PHE A 154 11.70 -9.12 -5.44
N GLN A 155 11.19 -7.95 -5.81
CA GLN A 155 11.18 -6.77 -4.94
C GLN A 155 10.49 -7.11 -3.62
N TRP A 156 9.27 -7.66 -3.64
CA TRP A 156 8.59 -8.03 -2.39
C TRP A 156 9.24 -9.19 -1.66
N ALA A 157 9.80 -10.17 -2.38
CA ALA A 157 10.54 -11.29 -1.78
C ALA A 157 11.80 -10.83 -1.03
N ILE A 158 12.43 -9.74 -1.45
CA ILE A 158 13.63 -9.17 -0.81
C ILE A 158 13.26 -8.15 0.28
N VAL A 159 12.23 -7.34 0.05
CA VAL A 159 11.80 -6.29 0.97
C VAL A 159 11.30 -6.89 2.28
N VAL A 160 10.52 -7.98 2.27
CA VAL A 160 9.97 -8.57 3.50
C VAL A 160 11.08 -9.02 4.49
N PRO A 161 12.08 -9.83 4.08
CA PRO A 161 13.21 -10.17 4.95
C PRO A 161 14.03 -8.96 5.40
N LEU A 162 14.18 -7.94 4.55
CA LEU A 162 14.91 -6.71 4.87
C LEU A 162 14.21 -5.97 6.01
N GLU A 163 12.90 -5.74 5.90
CA GLU A 163 12.09 -5.07 6.93
C GLU A 163 12.11 -5.86 8.25
N LEU A 164 12.00 -7.20 8.19
CA LEU A 164 12.11 -8.06 9.38
C LEU A 164 13.47 -7.95 10.08
N THR A 165 14.55 -7.89 9.29
CA THR A 165 15.91 -7.71 9.82
C THR A 165 16.06 -6.35 10.48
N VAL A 166 15.50 -5.30 9.87
CA VAL A 166 15.51 -3.95 10.43
C VAL A 166 14.77 -3.92 11.78
N CYS A 167 13.56 -4.49 11.86
CA CYS A 167 12.80 -4.57 13.10
C CYS A 167 13.58 -5.31 14.21
N ALA A 168 14.23 -6.43 13.88
CA ALA A 168 15.00 -7.20 14.84
C ALA A 168 16.25 -6.45 15.35
N ILE A 169 16.96 -5.74 14.47
CA ILE A 169 18.09 -4.87 14.85
C ILE A 169 17.61 -3.72 15.74
N THR A 170 16.45 -3.13 15.45
CA THR A 170 15.87 -2.07 16.27
C THR A 170 15.58 -2.54 17.69
N ILE A 171 15.01 -3.73 17.89
CA ILE A 171 14.83 -4.30 19.25
C ILE A 171 16.18 -4.58 19.93
N GLY A 172 17.18 -4.99 19.15
CA GLY A 172 18.56 -5.19 19.60
C GLY A 172 19.19 -3.98 20.30
N TYR A 173 18.64 -2.78 20.10
CA TYR A 173 19.06 -1.57 20.83
C TYR A 173 18.71 -1.63 22.33
N TRP A 174 17.58 -2.25 22.70
CA TRP A 174 17.13 -2.38 24.10
C TRP A 174 17.46 -3.73 24.72
N ASP A 175 17.43 -4.80 23.92
CA ASP A 175 17.77 -6.15 24.37
C ASP A 175 18.85 -6.75 23.46
N SER A 176 20.07 -6.81 23.97
CA SER A 176 21.23 -7.36 23.26
C SER A 176 21.58 -8.80 23.63
N GLU A 177 20.88 -9.39 24.62
CA GLU A 177 21.14 -10.75 25.08
C GLU A 177 20.43 -11.79 24.21
N THR A 178 19.26 -11.43 23.66
CA THR A 178 18.48 -12.31 22.79
C THR A 178 19.01 -12.28 21.34
N SER A 179 19.13 -13.47 20.72
CA SER A 179 19.54 -13.58 19.31
C SER A 179 18.52 -12.91 18.37
N ILE A 180 19.04 -12.14 17.41
CA ILE A 180 18.28 -11.46 16.34
C ILE A 180 17.33 -12.43 15.61
N GLY A 181 17.76 -13.69 15.42
CA GLY A 181 16.95 -14.71 14.74
C GLY A 181 15.64 -15.04 15.46
N VAL A 182 15.59 -14.91 16.79
CA VAL A 182 14.36 -15.13 17.57
C VAL A 182 13.35 -14.03 17.27
N TRP A 183 13.80 -12.77 17.25
CA TRP A 183 12.94 -11.63 16.94
C TRP A 183 12.40 -11.67 15.50
N ILE A 184 13.23 -12.08 14.54
CA ILE A 184 12.78 -12.30 13.15
C ILE A 184 11.66 -13.34 13.10
N ALA A 185 11.80 -14.47 13.80
CA ALA A 185 10.79 -15.52 13.82
C ALA A 185 9.47 -15.04 14.46
N VAL A 186 9.55 -14.28 15.56
CA VAL A 186 8.38 -13.70 16.23
C VAL A 186 7.63 -12.74 15.30
N PHE A 187 8.33 -11.80 14.65
CA PHE A 187 7.70 -10.88 13.70
C PHE A 187 7.10 -11.60 12.50
N LEU A 188 7.77 -12.64 11.98
CA LEU A 188 7.24 -13.45 10.88
C LEU A 188 5.91 -14.13 11.28
N VAL A 189 5.82 -14.69 12.49
CA VAL A 189 4.58 -15.29 13.00
C VAL A 189 3.47 -14.24 13.12
N ILE A 190 3.78 -13.04 13.60
CA ILE A 190 2.81 -11.94 13.68
C ILE A 190 2.31 -11.56 12.28
N ILE A 191 3.21 -11.41 11.30
CA ILE A 191 2.82 -11.10 9.91
C ILE A 191 1.94 -12.20 9.33
N ILE A 192 2.24 -13.47 9.59
CA ILE A 192 1.40 -14.59 9.13
C ILE A 192 0.01 -14.50 9.76
N ILE A 193 -0.08 -14.22 11.05
CA ILE A 193 -1.36 -14.04 11.75
C ILE A 193 -2.15 -12.87 11.13
N VAL A 194 -1.52 -11.72 10.91
CA VAL A 194 -2.14 -10.55 10.27
C VAL A 194 -2.57 -10.87 8.83
N SER A 195 -1.77 -11.63 8.09
CA SER A 195 -2.08 -12.04 6.71
C SER A 195 -3.29 -13.00 6.62
N VAL A 196 -3.61 -13.69 7.71
CA VAL A 196 -4.81 -14.54 7.81
C VAL A 196 -6.06 -13.72 8.10
N PHE A 197 -5.94 -12.57 8.77
CA PHE A 197 -7.03 -11.59 8.84
C PHE A 197 -7.20 -10.97 7.45
N GLY A 198 -8.36 -11.15 6.81
CA GLY A 198 -8.58 -10.78 5.41
C GLY A 198 -8.31 -9.30 5.07
N GLY A 199 -8.42 -8.94 3.79
CA GLY A 199 -7.93 -7.66 3.24
C GLY A 199 -8.43 -6.38 3.93
N ILE A 200 -9.59 -6.40 4.60
CA ILE A 200 -10.08 -5.24 5.37
C ILE A 200 -9.41 -5.14 6.74
N GLY A 201 -9.09 -6.26 7.38
CA GLY A 201 -8.29 -6.27 8.61
C GLY A 201 -6.91 -5.67 8.39
N TYR A 202 -6.27 -6.05 7.28
CA TYR A 202 -5.02 -5.43 6.82
C TYR A 202 -5.18 -3.92 6.57
N ALA A 203 -6.25 -3.50 5.89
CA ALA A 203 -6.49 -2.08 5.59
C ALA A 203 -6.67 -1.19 6.83
N GLU A 204 -7.29 -1.73 7.89
CA GLU A 204 -7.45 -1.04 9.17
C GLU A 204 -6.14 -1.04 9.97
N GLU A 205 -5.40 -2.15 10.02
CA GLU A 205 -4.09 -2.21 10.70
C GLU A 205 -3.11 -1.22 10.07
N GLU A 206 -3.00 -1.24 8.75
CA GLU A 206 -2.13 -0.34 8.00
C GLU A 206 -2.54 1.13 8.21
N PHE A 207 -3.83 1.42 8.39
CA PHE A 207 -4.32 2.77 8.71
C PHE A 207 -3.79 3.26 10.06
N TRP A 208 -3.88 2.44 11.12
CA TRP A 208 -3.37 2.79 12.45
C TRP A 208 -1.85 2.86 12.48
N SER A 209 -1.17 1.91 11.84
CA SER A 209 0.28 1.88 11.68
C SER A 209 0.80 3.14 10.96
N SER A 210 0.12 3.56 9.89
CA SER A 210 0.46 4.78 9.16
C SER A 210 0.25 6.06 9.97
N ILE A 211 -0.79 6.13 10.81
CA ILE A 211 -0.99 7.26 11.73
C ILE A 211 0.17 7.36 12.72
N LEU A 212 0.58 6.24 13.31
CA LEU A 212 1.71 6.20 14.23
C LEU A 212 2.98 6.69 13.54
N LYS A 213 3.33 6.10 12.39
CA LYS A 213 4.51 6.47 11.60
C LYS A 213 4.53 7.97 11.26
N LEU A 214 3.41 8.49 10.76
CA LEU A 214 3.29 9.91 10.42
C LEU A 214 3.45 10.80 11.66
N SER A 215 2.77 10.45 12.76
CA SER A 215 2.89 11.21 14.01
C SER A 215 4.31 11.23 14.56
N ALA A 216 5.03 10.10 14.48
CA ALA A 216 6.42 9.99 14.89
C ALA A 216 7.34 10.88 14.04
N THR A 217 7.14 10.92 12.71
CA THR A 217 7.89 11.83 11.81
C THR A 217 7.63 13.30 12.15
N VAL A 218 6.37 13.68 12.42
CA VAL A 218 6.02 15.06 12.77
C VAL A 218 6.65 15.47 14.09
N ILE A 219 6.57 14.62 15.12
CA ILE A 219 7.20 14.87 16.43
C ILE A 219 8.71 15.00 16.26
N PHE A 220 9.34 14.09 15.52
CA PHE A 220 10.77 14.14 15.22
C PHE A 220 11.18 15.44 14.50
N MET A 221 10.36 15.92 13.55
CA MET A 221 10.61 17.17 12.85
C MET A 221 10.51 18.39 13.77
N ILE A 222 9.52 18.41 14.67
CA ILE A 222 9.38 19.49 15.68
C ILE A 222 10.58 19.49 16.63
N ILE A 223 10.98 18.33 17.15
CA ILE A 223 12.16 18.21 18.02
C ILE A 223 13.41 18.69 17.29
N SER A 224 13.62 18.23 16.05
CA SER A 224 14.76 18.64 15.23
C SER A 224 14.79 20.15 15.00
N PHE A 225 13.63 20.77 14.73
CA PHE A 225 13.51 22.21 14.56
C PHE A 225 13.86 22.97 15.85
N VAL A 226 13.35 22.54 17.01
CA VAL A 226 13.66 23.14 18.31
C VAL A 226 15.16 23.03 18.62
N LEU A 227 15.80 21.90 18.31
CA LEU A 227 17.24 21.71 18.50
C LEU A 227 18.06 22.62 17.58
N VAL A 228 17.66 22.81 16.31
CA VAL A 228 18.35 23.77 15.41
C VAL A 228 18.25 25.21 15.92
N LEU A 229 17.14 25.56 16.58
CA LEU A 229 16.94 26.89 17.17
C LEU A 229 17.68 27.12 18.50
N GLY A 230 18.47 26.17 19.00
CA GLY A 230 19.19 26.30 20.27
C GLY A 230 18.38 25.90 21.50
N GLY A 231 17.26 25.21 21.34
CA GLY A 231 16.43 24.68 22.44
C GLY A 231 17.00 23.42 23.10
N GLY A 232 18.29 23.13 22.92
CA GLY A 232 18.97 21.98 23.52
C GLY A 232 19.18 22.13 25.03
N PRO A 233 19.58 21.04 25.72
CA PRO A 233 19.95 21.11 27.13
C PRO A 233 21.11 22.07 27.37
N LYS A 234 21.02 22.92 28.41
CA LYS A 234 22.05 23.90 28.77
C LYS A 234 23.43 23.24 28.89
N GLY A 235 24.40 23.67 28.10
CA GLY A 235 25.78 23.15 28.06
C GLY A 235 26.02 21.94 27.14
N GLY A 236 25.06 21.54 26.30
CA GLY A 236 25.19 20.44 25.33
C GLY A 236 25.45 20.89 23.87
N ARG A 237 25.66 19.92 22.95
CA ARG A 237 25.49 20.20 21.51
C ARG A 237 24.05 20.70 21.29
N TYR A 238 23.86 21.79 20.53
CA TYR A 238 22.58 22.47 20.28
C TYR A 238 22.09 23.45 21.36
N ASP A 239 22.97 23.96 22.24
CA ASP A 239 22.67 25.05 23.20
C ASP A 239 22.72 26.46 22.56
N GLU A 240 23.26 26.56 21.34
CA GLU A 240 23.42 27.81 20.61
C GLU A 240 22.76 27.69 19.23
N TYR A 241 22.24 28.79 18.70
CA TYR A 241 21.66 28.84 17.36
C TYR A 241 22.77 28.68 16.31
N TRP A 242 22.81 27.53 15.64
CA TRP A 242 23.76 27.27 14.55
C TRP A 242 23.15 27.68 13.21
N GLY A 243 22.84 28.98 13.07
CA GLY A 243 22.57 29.62 11.78
C GLY A 243 23.84 30.25 11.22
N SER A 244 24.10 30.05 9.92
CA SER A 244 25.27 30.55 9.20
C SER A 244 25.53 32.06 9.41
N PRO A 245 26.79 32.49 9.66
CA PRO A 245 27.17 33.89 9.49
C PRO A 245 27.34 34.18 8.00
N LEU A 246 26.24 34.42 7.28
CA LEU A 246 26.28 34.81 5.87
C LEU A 246 26.32 36.32 5.64
N LEU A 247 26.44 37.14 6.68
CA LEU A 247 26.64 38.58 6.57
C LEU A 247 27.38 39.13 7.81
N VAL A 248 28.72 39.01 7.84
CA VAL A 248 29.66 40.03 8.38
C VAL A 248 30.97 39.90 7.62
#